data_AF-I3CWI9-F1
#
_entry.id   AF-I3CWI9-F1
#
_cell.length_a   1.000
_cell.length_b   1.000
_cell.length_c   1.000
_cell.angle_alpha   90.00
_cell.angle_beta   90.00
_cell.angle_gamma   90.00
#
_symmetry.space_group_name_H-M   'P 1'
#
loop_
_entity.id
_entity.type
_entity.pdbx_description
1 polymer ?
#
loop_
_entity_poly.entity_id
_entity_poly.type
_entity_poly.pdbx_seq_one_letter_code
_entity_poly.pdbx_strand_id
1 'polypeptide(L)'
;MQAIAENSTLGAENVRPDEHPSRLLAVFLAGLRYEDIPTAVIARTEDLYLDWFASALAGKTARQVGIIERYAAQMGPQQGPSTILTSRRSTTPYFAALVNGAASHVVEQDDVHNGSVFHPAAVVFPAALAAAQALGKSGADLLVAAVAGYEAGIRIGQFMGRSHYRVFHTTGTVGTLAAAVAVGKLMDFDARQFLHAMGSAGTQAAGLWEFLRDAADSKQLHTGKAAADGLLAAYLTRDGFTGAQRILEGARGMAAGMSSDADPARLTDGLGTRWATAETSFKFHASCRHTHPAADALQLLMQREGLRHDQIALVTTRVHQGAIDVLGPVVDPQTVHQAKFSMGTVLGLIAVHQQAGLSEFEQQALSDPRVAQFRQKVQMRLDSEVDQAYPARWLGRVEVQTTDGRRFEAAVDVPKGDPENTLSRPELEQKATRLIRFSHAASDAEIAAIIARAWRLHETRDLQQLF
;
A
#
# COMPACT_ATOMS: atom_id res chain seq x y z
N MET A 1 37.50 -33.60 47.50
CA MET A 1 36.08 -33.45 47.09
C MET A 1 35.43 -32.40 47.98
N GLN A 2 35.61 -31.14 47.66
CA GLN A 2 34.89 -30.02 48.26
C GLN A 2 35.08 -28.78 47.37
N ALA A 3 34.10 -27.88 47.44
CA ALA A 3 33.97 -26.56 46.79
C ALA A 3 33.02 -26.53 45.57
N ILE A 4 31.74 -26.34 45.91
CA ILE A 4 30.74 -25.69 45.06
C ILE A 4 31.10 -24.20 45.06
N ALA A 5 31.33 -23.62 43.89
CA ALA A 5 31.58 -22.19 43.72
C ALA A 5 30.46 -21.57 42.87
N GLU A 6 29.87 -20.52 43.44
CA GLU A 6 28.86 -19.65 42.86
C GLU A 6 29.46 -18.70 41.81
N ASN A 7 28.58 -18.29 40.89
CA ASN A 7 28.50 -17.00 40.18
C ASN A 7 29.67 -16.48 39.32
N SER A 8 29.40 -16.31 38.02
CA SER A 8 29.48 -14.99 37.38
C SER A 8 28.67 -14.93 36.06
N THR A 9 27.34 -14.76 36.18
CA THR A 9 26.55 -14.13 35.11
C THR A 9 26.67 -12.61 35.26
N LEU A 10 27.59 -12.01 34.51
CA LEU A 10 27.68 -10.58 34.32
C LEU A 10 27.21 -10.25 32.90
N GLY A 11 26.18 -9.42 32.79
CA GLY A 11 25.84 -8.73 31.54
C GLY A 11 24.47 -9.02 30.91
N ALA A 12 23.41 -9.25 31.69
CA ALA A 12 22.06 -8.95 31.22
C ALA A 12 21.61 -7.68 31.95
N GLU A 13 21.77 -6.53 31.31
CA GLU A 13 21.25 -5.26 31.82
C GLU A 13 19.73 -5.40 32.08
N ASN A 14 19.30 -4.84 33.21
CA ASN A 14 17.91 -4.76 33.65
C ASN A 14 17.01 -4.05 32.62
N VAL A 15 16.52 -4.78 31.62
CA VAL A 15 15.34 -4.36 30.84
C VAL A 15 14.12 -4.63 31.73
N ARG A 16 13.37 -3.58 32.09
CA ARG A 16 12.14 -3.76 32.88
C ARG A 16 11.22 -4.71 32.10
N PRO A 17 10.51 -5.66 32.73
CA PRO A 17 9.62 -6.60 32.03
C PRO A 17 8.53 -5.93 31.19
N ASP A 18 8.25 -4.64 31.42
CA ASP A 18 7.33 -3.83 30.63
C ASP A 18 7.98 -3.14 29.43
N GLU A 19 9.30 -3.06 29.31
CA GLU A 19 9.99 -2.29 28.28
C GLU A 19 10.35 -3.18 27.08
N HIS A 20 9.46 -3.24 26.09
CA HIS A 20 9.66 -3.99 24.85
C HIS A 20 9.33 -3.13 23.62
N PRO A 21 9.88 -3.44 22.42
CA PRO A 21 9.78 -2.57 21.25
C PRO A 21 8.35 -2.16 20.88
N SER A 22 7.38 -3.08 20.96
CA SER A 22 5.97 -2.75 20.69
C SER A 22 5.39 -1.72 21.67
N ARG A 23 5.84 -1.71 22.94
CA ARG A 23 5.42 -0.70 23.91
C ARG A 23 6.05 0.66 23.61
N LEU A 24 7.31 0.70 23.21
CA LEU A 24 7.98 1.96 22.85
C LEU A 24 7.28 2.61 21.64
N LEU A 25 6.92 1.81 20.63
CA LEU A 25 6.09 2.27 19.52
C LEU A 25 4.73 2.77 20.02
N ALA A 26 4.04 2.02 20.89
CA ALA A 26 2.75 2.43 21.45
C ALA A 26 2.81 3.75 22.25
N VAL A 27 3.90 4.00 22.99
CA VAL A 27 4.13 5.27 23.69
C VAL A 27 4.30 6.43 22.72
N PHE A 28 5.09 6.25 21.66
CA PHE A 28 5.23 7.24 20.60
C PHE A 28 3.88 7.56 19.94
N LEU A 29 3.11 6.53 19.57
CA LEU A 29 1.80 6.68 18.93
C LEU A 29 0.80 7.40 19.84
N ALA A 30 0.79 7.12 21.14
CA ALA A 30 -0.06 7.82 22.11
C ALA A 30 0.32 9.31 22.21
N GLY A 31 1.61 9.61 22.30
CA GLY A 31 2.12 10.97 22.46
C GLY A 31 2.06 11.84 21.20
N LEU A 32 1.93 11.25 20.01
CA LEU A 32 1.99 11.97 18.73
C LEU A 32 0.89 13.03 18.59
N ARG A 33 1.22 14.29 18.39
CA ARG A 33 0.21 15.33 18.12
C ARG A 33 0.45 16.03 16.79
N TYR A 34 -0.53 16.79 16.32
CA TYR A 34 -0.46 17.48 15.02
C TYR A 34 0.77 18.38 14.92
N GLU A 35 1.08 19.15 15.98
CA GLU A 35 2.22 20.09 15.96
C GLU A 35 3.60 19.41 16.06
N ASP A 36 3.65 18.14 16.44
CA ASP A 36 4.89 17.36 16.47
C ASP A 36 5.24 16.82 15.07
N ILE A 37 4.28 16.80 14.14
CA ILE A 37 4.46 16.27 12.79
C ILE A 37 5.00 17.39 11.88
N PRO A 38 6.15 17.19 11.20
CA PRO A 38 6.67 18.17 10.26
C PRO A 38 5.65 18.50 9.17
N THR A 39 5.54 19.78 8.79
CA THR A 39 4.59 20.24 7.76
C THR A 39 4.71 19.46 6.45
N ALA A 40 5.91 19.05 6.06
CA ALA A 40 6.15 18.23 4.86
C ALA A 40 5.51 16.83 4.96
N VAL A 41 5.45 16.24 6.16
CA VAL A 41 4.80 14.93 6.39
C VAL A 41 3.28 15.09 6.34
N ILE A 42 2.73 16.18 6.88
CA ILE A 42 1.31 16.49 6.74
C ILE A 42 0.93 16.69 5.26
N ALA A 43 1.68 17.52 4.53
CA ALA A 43 1.45 17.74 3.10
C ALA A 43 1.54 16.44 2.30
N ARG A 44 2.52 15.58 2.62
CA ARG A 44 2.64 14.24 2.04
C ARG A 44 1.42 13.36 2.34
N THR A 45 0.86 13.47 3.53
CA THR A 45 -0.34 12.71 3.92
C THR A 45 -1.56 13.17 3.13
N GLU A 46 -1.68 14.46 2.80
CA GLU A 46 -2.71 14.97 1.88
C GLU A 46 -2.52 14.46 0.45
N ASP A 47 -1.27 14.41 -0.04
CA ASP A 47 -0.96 13.81 -1.34
C ASP A 47 -1.38 12.34 -1.39
N LEU A 48 -1.06 11.57 -0.34
CA LEU A 48 -1.46 10.17 -0.18
C LEU A 48 -2.98 10.01 -0.08
N TYR A 49 -3.67 10.93 0.60
CA TYR A 49 -5.11 10.93 0.71
C TYR A 49 -5.79 11.12 -0.65
N LEU A 50 -5.35 12.09 -1.46
CA LEU A 50 -5.91 12.30 -2.79
C LEU A 50 -5.71 11.08 -3.69
N ASP A 51 -4.51 10.51 -3.69
CA ASP A 51 -4.15 9.33 -4.47
C ASP A 51 -5.02 8.12 -4.11
N TRP A 52 -5.16 7.86 -2.82
CA TRP A 52 -6.02 6.83 -2.27
C TRP A 52 -7.47 7.02 -2.65
N PHE A 53 -7.99 8.22 -2.44
CA PHE A 53 -9.41 8.54 -2.64
C PHE A 53 -9.82 8.31 -4.09
N ALA A 54 -9.00 8.78 -5.02
CA ALA A 54 -9.21 8.54 -6.43
C ALA A 54 -9.11 7.05 -6.80
N SER A 55 -8.18 6.31 -6.19
CA SER A 55 -8.05 4.86 -6.39
C SER A 55 -9.26 4.09 -5.88
N ALA A 56 -9.80 4.45 -4.71
CA ALA A 56 -11.03 3.86 -4.18
C ALA A 56 -12.24 4.14 -5.07
N LEU A 57 -12.40 5.37 -5.57
CA LEU A 57 -13.46 5.74 -6.50
C LEU A 57 -13.34 5.03 -7.85
N ALA A 58 -12.12 4.80 -8.35
CA ALA A 58 -11.87 4.01 -9.56
C ALA A 58 -12.37 2.56 -9.41
N GLY A 59 -12.50 2.06 -8.19
CA GLY A 59 -13.07 0.74 -7.89
C GLY A 59 -14.59 0.64 -8.02
N LYS A 60 -15.32 1.74 -8.27
CA LYS A 60 -16.79 1.78 -8.28
C LYS A 60 -17.46 0.75 -9.18
N THR A 61 -16.92 0.51 -10.38
CA THR A 61 -17.51 -0.39 -11.37
C THR A 61 -16.98 -1.83 -11.26
N ALA A 62 -16.07 -2.10 -10.32
CA ALA A 62 -15.46 -3.41 -10.18
C ALA A 62 -16.45 -4.44 -9.60
N ARG A 63 -16.62 -5.56 -10.29
CA ARG A 63 -17.58 -6.64 -9.92
C ARG A 63 -17.39 -7.11 -8.48
N GLN A 64 -16.15 -7.35 -8.07
CA GLN A 64 -15.77 -7.84 -6.75
C GLN A 64 -16.09 -6.84 -5.63
N VAL A 65 -15.92 -5.53 -5.89
CA VAL A 65 -16.33 -4.47 -4.95
C VAL A 65 -17.85 -4.48 -4.80
N GLY A 66 -18.59 -4.56 -5.90
CA GLY A 66 -20.05 -4.68 -5.88
C GLY A 66 -20.57 -5.93 -5.15
N ILE A 67 -19.84 -7.05 -5.18
CA ILE A 67 -20.18 -8.25 -4.40
C ILE A 67 -20.04 -7.97 -2.89
N ILE A 68 -18.92 -7.39 -2.48
CA ILE A 68 -18.65 -7.06 -1.06
C ILE A 68 -19.66 -6.01 -0.56
N GLU A 69 -20.01 -5.03 -1.39
CA GLU A 69 -21.03 -4.04 -1.03
C GLU A 69 -22.42 -4.65 -0.86
N ARG A 70 -22.82 -5.62 -1.70
CA ARG A 70 -24.08 -6.34 -1.51
C ARG A 70 -24.09 -7.13 -0.21
N TYR A 71 -22.97 -7.77 0.14
CA TYR A 71 -22.83 -8.42 1.44
C TYR A 71 -22.99 -7.42 2.60
N ALA A 72 -22.33 -6.26 2.51
CA ALA A 72 -22.45 -5.20 3.49
C ALA A 72 -23.90 -4.68 3.63
N ALA A 73 -24.63 -4.58 2.51
CA ALA A 73 -26.03 -4.18 2.53
C ALA A 73 -26.98 -5.23 3.15
N GLN A 74 -26.62 -6.51 3.07
CA GLN A 74 -27.41 -7.61 3.65
C GLN A 74 -27.15 -7.80 5.15
N MET A 75 -25.89 -7.64 5.57
CA MET A 75 -25.47 -7.91 6.95
C MET A 75 -25.40 -6.66 7.82
N GLY A 76 -25.22 -5.49 7.20
CA GLY A 76 -25.07 -4.22 7.87
C GLY A 76 -26.34 -3.37 7.88
N PRO A 77 -26.40 -2.36 8.76
CA PRO A 77 -27.47 -1.38 8.73
C PRO A 77 -27.54 -0.64 7.39
N GLN A 78 -28.77 -0.34 6.95
CA GLN A 78 -29.03 0.37 5.69
C GLN A 78 -28.69 1.87 5.73
N GLN A 79 -28.45 2.41 6.93
CA GLN A 79 -28.04 3.78 7.18
C GLN A 79 -27.03 3.81 8.32
N GLY A 80 -26.22 4.85 8.38
CA GLY A 80 -25.28 5.08 9.48
C GLY A 80 -24.43 6.31 9.24
N PRO A 81 -23.44 6.57 10.10
CA PRO A 81 -22.66 7.79 10.02
C PRO A 81 -21.50 7.74 9.01
N SER A 82 -21.22 6.60 8.38
CA SER A 82 -20.04 6.44 7.52
C SER A 82 -20.42 6.13 6.09
N THR A 83 -19.69 6.72 5.14
CA THR A 83 -19.99 6.64 3.70
C THR A 83 -19.24 5.50 3.02
N ILE A 84 -19.94 4.73 2.19
CA ILE A 84 -19.35 3.85 1.17
C ILE A 84 -19.07 4.73 -0.06
N LEU A 85 -17.79 4.92 -0.41
CA LEU A 85 -17.40 5.94 -1.40
C LEU A 85 -17.94 5.63 -2.80
N THR A 86 -17.93 4.35 -3.17
CA THR A 86 -18.28 3.88 -4.52
C THR A 86 -19.75 4.10 -4.86
N SER A 87 -20.64 3.92 -3.89
CA SER A 87 -22.10 4.04 -4.08
C SER A 87 -22.72 5.27 -3.40
N ARG A 88 -21.93 6.01 -2.62
CA ARG A 88 -22.39 7.14 -1.78
C ARG A 88 -23.46 6.77 -0.76
N ARG A 89 -23.67 5.48 -0.50
CA ARG A 89 -24.57 5.00 0.56
C ARG A 89 -23.92 5.17 1.91
N SER A 90 -24.73 5.33 2.95
CA SER A 90 -24.25 5.35 4.32
C SER A 90 -24.54 4.04 5.07
N THR A 91 -23.67 3.67 5.99
CA THR A 91 -23.79 2.51 6.87
C THR A 91 -22.93 2.70 8.11
N THR A 92 -22.75 1.64 8.91
CA THR A 92 -21.84 1.65 10.07
C THR A 92 -20.37 1.79 9.65
N PRO A 93 -19.50 2.24 10.56
CA PRO A 93 -18.07 2.37 10.26
C PRO A 93 -17.42 1.06 9.79
N TYR A 94 -17.80 -0.08 10.38
CA TYR A 94 -17.27 -1.39 10.03
C TYR A 94 -17.52 -1.74 8.56
N PHE A 95 -18.78 -1.62 8.12
CA PHE A 95 -19.15 -1.96 6.74
C PHE A 95 -18.66 -0.93 5.72
N ALA A 96 -18.60 0.36 6.08
CA ALA A 96 -17.99 1.38 5.25
C ALA A 96 -16.49 1.11 5.04
N ALA A 97 -15.74 0.82 6.12
CA ALA A 97 -14.32 0.47 6.05
C ALA A 97 -14.08 -0.80 5.21
N LEU A 98 -14.94 -1.82 5.36
CA LEU A 98 -14.87 -3.06 4.57
C LEU A 98 -14.97 -2.80 3.06
N VAL A 99 -15.99 -2.07 2.63
CA VAL A 99 -16.23 -1.81 1.20
C VAL A 99 -15.20 -0.85 0.65
N ASN A 100 -14.89 0.23 1.37
CA ASN A 100 -13.90 1.22 0.94
C ASN A 100 -12.50 0.60 0.85
N GLY A 101 -12.11 -0.25 1.81
CA GLY A 101 -10.85 -0.99 1.76
C GLY A 101 -10.76 -1.94 0.58
N ALA A 102 -11.83 -2.67 0.28
CA ALA A 102 -11.90 -3.53 -0.91
C ALA A 102 -11.78 -2.72 -2.21
N ALA A 103 -12.43 -1.55 -2.28
CA ALA A 103 -12.38 -0.66 -3.45
C ALA A 103 -10.99 -0.04 -3.64
N SER A 104 -10.28 0.28 -2.56
CA SER A 104 -9.00 1.01 -2.58
C SER A 104 -7.91 0.32 -3.39
N HIS A 105 -7.91 -1.02 -3.42
CA HIS A 105 -6.81 -1.82 -3.96
C HIS A 105 -7.17 -2.52 -5.29
N VAL A 106 -8.42 -2.41 -5.74
CA VAL A 106 -8.94 -3.21 -6.86
C VAL A 106 -8.34 -2.84 -8.21
N VAL A 107 -7.93 -1.58 -8.37
CA VAL A 107 -7.37 -1.05 -9.61
C VAL A 107 -5.84 -1.11 -9.68
N GLU A 108 -5.16 -1.54 -8.60
CA GLU A 108 -3.70 -1.61 -8.46
C GLU A 108 -2.99 -0.25 -8.62
N GLN A 109 -3.59 0.84 -8.16
CA GLN A 109 -3.08 2.22 -8.31
C GLN A 109 -2.85 2.96 -6.99
N ASP A 110 -3.14 2.31 -5.87
CA ASP A 110 -2.82 2.78 -4.54
C ASP A 110 -1.30 2.81 -4.27
N ASP A 111 -0.94 3.51 -3.19
CA ASP A 111 0.42 3.71 -2.72
C ASP A 111 1.15 2.40 -2.38
N VAL A 112 2.46 2.47 -2.18
CA VAL A 112 3.25 1.33 -1.68
C VAL A 112 4.48 1.82 -0.95
N HIS A 113 4.77 1.27 0.22
CA HIS A 113 6.05 1.46 0.87
C HIS A 113 7.01 0.32 0.51
N ASN A 114 8.09 0.65 -0.20
CA ASN A 114 9.03 -0.30 -0.79
C ASN A 114 9.66 -1.24 0.25
N GLY A 115 10.15 -0.69 1.36
CA GLY A 115 10.91 -1.46 2.35
C GLY A 115 10.08 -2.49 3.14
N SER A 116 8.77 -2.27 3.26
CA SER A 116 7.84 -3.18 3.95
C SER A 116 6.95 -3.98 2.99
N VAL A 117 6.98 -3.66 1.70
CA VAL A 117 6.10 -4.22 0.66
C VAL A 117 4.63 -4.19 1.12
N PHE A 118 4.22 -3.02 1.61
CA PHE A 118 2.92 -2.74 2.22
C PHE A 118 2.23 -1.63 1.43
N HIS A 119 0.89 -1.70 1.33
CA HIS A 119 0.02 -0.66 0.75
C HIS A 119 -0.78 0.04 1.87
N PRO A 120 -0.22 1.05 2.56
CA PRO A 120 -0.85 1.61 3.74
C PRO A 120 -2.16 2.35 3.45
N ALA A 121 -2.24 3.11 2.34
CA ALA A 121 -3.44 3.86 1.99
C ALA A 121 -4.68 2.98 1.92
N ALA A 122 -4.55 1.79 1.35
CA ALA A 122 -5.66 0.89 1.09
C ALA A 122 -6.32 0.30 2.35
N VAL A 123 -5.73 0.52 3.53
CA VAL A 123 -6.24 0.02 4.82
C VAL A 123 -6.38 1.11 5.87
N VAL A 124 -5.45 2.07 5.92
CA VAL A 124 -5.44 3.15 6.92
C VAL A 124 -6.56 4.14 6.66
N PHE A 125 -6.60 4.75 5.47
CA PHE A 125 -7.62 5.75 5.14
C PHE A 125 -9.06 5.23 5.17
N PRO A 126 -9.41 4.03 4.65
CA PRO A 126 -10.81 3.57 4.71
C PRO A 126 -11.28 3.34 6.16
N ALA A 127 -10.42 2.81 7.03
CA ALA A 127 -10.75 2.65 8.45
C ALA A 127 -10.82 3.99 9.19
N ALA A 128 -9.81 4.84 8.99
CA ALA A 128 -9.71 6.14 9.65
C ALA A 128 -10.83 7.08 9.21
N LEU A 129 -11.14 7.19 7.91
CA LEU A 129 -12.23 8.03 7.41
C LEU A 129 -13.58 7.57 7.96
N ALA A 130 -13.87 6.25 7.92
CA ALA A 130 -15.12 5.71 8.42
C ALA A 130 -15.30 5.99 9.93
N ALA A 131 -14.24 5.79 10.73
CA ALA A 131 -14.26 6.10 12.15
C ALA A 131 -14.34 7.60 12.42
N ALA A 132 -13.60 8.43 11.69
CA ALA A 132 -13.58 9.88 11.87
C ALA A 132 -14.95 10.50 11.57
N GLN A 133 -15.62 10.06 10.51
CA GLN A 133 -17.00 10.42 10.19
C GLN A 133 -17.97 10.08 11.34
N ALA A 134 -17.80 8.90 11.96
CA ALA A 134 -18.67 8.44 13.04
C ALA A 134 -18.40 9.09 14.40
N LEU A 135 -17.16 9.52 14.63
CA LEU A 135 -16.73 10.20 15.84
C LEU A 135 -16.84 11.72 15.74
N GLY A 136 -17.24 12.26 14.58
CA GLY A 136 -17.31 13.71 14.33
C GLY A 136 -15.94 14.39 14.39
N LYS A 137 -14.89 13.70 13.94
CA LYS A 137 -13.51 14.20 13.94
C LYS A 137 -13.24 15.08 12.71
N SER A 138 -12.28 15.99 12.84
CA SER A 138 -11.88 16.92 11.78
C SER A 138 -10.93 16.27 10.77
N GLY A 139 -10.66 16.95 9.66
CA GLY A 139 -9.64 16.51 8.71
C GLY A 139 -8.22 16.59 9.26
N ALA A 140 -7.92 17.53 10.17
CA ALA A 140 -6.66 17.53 10.90
C ALA A 140 -6.49 16.26 11.77
N ASP A 141 -7.56 15.84 12.46
CA ASP A 141 -7.56 14.59 13.24
C ASP A 141 -7.36 13.36 12.33
N LEU A 142 -8.02 13.34 11.16
CA LEU A 142 -7.85 12.29 10.16
C LEU A 142 -6.40 12.20 9.66
N LEU A 143 -5.74 13.33 9.42
CA LEU A 143 -4.34 13.37 8.99
C LEU A 143 -3.40 12.83 10.08
N VAL A 144 -3.57 13.22 11.35
CA VAL A 144 -2.76 12.67 12.47
C VAL A 144 -2.98 11.17 12.62
N ALA A 145 -4.24 10.72 12.53
CA ALA A 145 -4.58 9.31 12.58
C ALA A 145 -3.97 8.50 11.42
N ALA A 146 -3.98 9.08 10.22
CA ALA A 146 -3.33 8.48 9.06
C ALA A 146 -1.82 8.35 9.28
N VAL A 147 -1.13 9.43 9.71
CA VAL A 147 0.30 9.38 10.03
C VAL A 147 0.60 8.30 11.07
N ALA A 148 -0.18 8.22 12.16
CA ALA A 148 0.00 7.19 13.18
C ALA A 148 -0.15 5.76 12.60
N GLY A 149 -1.15 5.54 11.75
CA GLY A 149 -1.37 4.27 11.06
C GLY A 149 -0.25 3.89 10.10
N TYR A 150 0.26 4.86 9.32
CA TYR A 150 1.39 4.66 8.41
C TYR A 150 2.68 4.37 9.17
N GLU A 151 3.00 5.16 10.21
CA GLU A 151 4.18 4.93 11.05
C GLU A 151 4.16 3.52 11.63
N ALA A 152 3.06 3.13 12.29
CA ALA A 152 2.95 1.80 12.87
C ALA A 152 3.01 0.70 11.79
N GLY A 153 2.18 0.80 10.75
CA GLY A 153 2.08 -0.23 9.72
C GLY A 153 3.39 -0.46 8.97
N ILE A 154 4.08 0.61 8.57
CA ILE A 154 5.34 0.49 7.84
C ILE A 154 6.44 -0.11 8.74
N ARG A 155 6.55 0.35 10.00
CA ARG A 155 7.55 -0.15 10.95
C ARG A 155 7.30 -1.63 11.29
N ILE A 156 6.04 -2.01 11.49
CA ILE A 156 5.65 -3.41 11.70
C ILE A 156 5.93 -4.25 10.44
N GLY A 157 5.67 -3.71 9.25
CA GLY A 157 5.97 -4.41 8.00
C GLY A 157 7.47 -4.64 7.79
N GLN A 158 8.30 -3.63 8.10
CA GLN A 158 9.76 -3.78 8.10
C GLN A 158 10.23 -4.78 9.17
N PHE A 159 9.59 -4.78 10.35
CA PHE A 159 9.82 -5.75 11.41
C PHE A 159 9.53 -7.19 10.97
N MET A 160 8.48 -7.43 10.18
CA MET A 160 8.11 -8.79 9.74
C MET A 160 9.07 -9.38 8.71
N GLY A 161 9.87 -8.56 8.02
CA GLY A 161 10.89 -9.04 7.10
C GLY A 161 10.37 -9.67 5.81
N ARG A 162 11.29 -10.18 4.97
CA ARG A 162 10.94 -10.70 3.64
C ARG A 162 10.31 -12.08 3.70
N SER A 163 10.71 -12.89 4.69
CA SER A 163 10.16 -14.25 4.84
C SER A 163 8.65 -14.24 5.03
N HIS A 164 8.13 -13.20 5.70
CA HIS A 164 6.69 -12.98 5.86
C HIS A 164 5.98 -12.83 4.53
N TYR A 165 6.49 -11.92 3.68
CA TYR A 165 5.86 -11.58 2.40
C TYR A 165 5.78 -12.77 1.44
N ARG A 166 6.65 -13.77 1.58
CA ARG A 166 6.65 -14.98 0.73
C ARG A 166 5.37 -15.79 0.84
N VAL A 167 4.73 -15.78 2.00
CA VAL A 167 3.51 -16.58 2.26
C VAL A 167 2.30 -15.68 2.48
N PHE A 168 2.52 -14.56 3.17
CA PHE A 168 1.47 -13.65 3.56
C PHE A 168 1.54 -12.33 2.81
N HIS A 169 0.39 -11.78 2.47
CA HIS A 169 0.28 -10.42 1.97
C HIS A 169 0.35 -9.45 3.15
N THR A 170 1.47 -8.71 3.28
CA THR A 170 1.70 -7.73 4.37
C THR A 170 0.53 -6.76 4.55
N THR A 171 -0.12 -6.35 3.47
CA THR A 171 -1.29 -5.45 3.53
C THR A 171 -2.50 -6.08 4.23
N GLY A 172 -2.71 -7.39 4.09
CA GLY A 172 -3.79 -8.08 4.79
C GLY A 172 -3.47 -8.31 6.28
N THR A 173 -2.21 -8.59 6.60
CA THR A 173 -1.77 -8.90 7.96
C THR A 173 -1.43 -7.64 8.76
N VAL A 174 -0.35 -6.95 8.39
CA VAL A 174 0.14 -5.74 9.06
C VAL A 174 -0.83 -4.58 8.90
N GLY A 175 -1.55 -4.53 7.77
CA GLY A 175 -2.59 -3.54 7.55
C GLY A 175 -3.72 -3.58 8.58
N THR A 176 -4.05 -4.74 9.15
CA THR A 176 -5.04 -4.85 10.23
C THR A 176 -4.59 -4.06 11.46
N LEU A 177 -3.31 -4.14 11.81
CA LEU A 177 -2.75 -3.41 12.95
C LEU A 177 -2.63 -1.92 12.64
N ALA A 178 -2.23 -1.56 11.42
CA ALA A 178 -2.16 -0.18 10.97
C ALA A 178 -3.53 0.52 11.05
N ALA A 179 -4.59 -0.15 10.60
CA ALA A 179 -5.96 0.33 10.71
C ALA A 179 -6.41 0.47 12.18
N ALA A 180 -6.07 -0.50 13.04
CA ALA A 180 -6.36 -0.41 14.48
C ALA A 180 -5.65 0.77 15.15
N VAL A 181 -4.40 1.05 14.78
CA VAL A 181 -3.65 2.21 15.28
C VAL A 181 -4.29 3.52 14.80
N ALA A 182 -4.63 3.64 13.52
CA ALA A 182 -5.26 4.84 13.00
C ALA A 182 -6.61 5.14 13.71
N VAL A 183 -7.46 4.13 13.88
CA VAL A 183 -8.74 4.29 14.60
C VAL A 183 -8.52 4.56 16.09
N GLY A 184 -7.57 3.87 16.73
CA GLY A 184 -7.21 4.12 18.12
C GLY A 184 -6.69 5.54 18.34
N LYS A 185 -5.99 6.12 17.35
CA LYS A 185 -5.53 7.51 17.41
C LYS A 185 -6.69 8.51 17.40
N LEU A 186 -7.73 8.26 16.60
CA LEU A 186 -8.96 9.06 16.63
C LEU A 186 -9.72 8.95 17.96
N MET A 187 -9.50 7.86 18.72
CA MET A 187 -10.11 7.62 20.03
C MET A 187 -9.21 8.04 21.20
N ASP A 188 -8.10 8.73 20.92
CA ASP A 188 -7.18 9.26 21.93
C ASP A 188 -6.61 8.18 22.86
N PHE A 189 -6.30 7.00 22.30
CA PHE A 189 -5.77 5.87 23.06
C PHE A 189 -4.42 6.17 23.73
N ASP A 190 -4.29 5.70 24.97
CA ASP A 190 -3.00 5.64 25.65
C ASP A 190 -2.14 4.46 25.14
N ALA A 191 -0.88 4.39 25.59
CA ALA A 191 0.05 3.35 25.16
C ALA A 191 -0.45 1.92 25.48
N ARG A 192 -1.17 1.72 26.59
CA ARG A 192 -1.70 0.41 26.97
C ARG A 192 -2.87 0.01 26.08
N GLN A 193 -3.75 0.96 25.76
CA GLN A 193 -4.83 0.74 24.80
C GLN A 193 -4.28 0.43 23.41
N PHE A 194 -3.23 1.12 22.94
CA PHE A 194 -2.59 0.76 21.67
C PHE A 194 -2.04 -0.67 21.66
N LEU A 195 -1.43 -1.14 22.76
CA LEU A 195 -0.99 -2.54 22.87
C LEU A 195 -2.17 -3.52 22.80
N HIS A 196 -3.30 -3.23 23.44
CA HIS A 196 -4.49 -4.07 23.38
C HIS A 196 -5.15 -4.06 22.00
N ALA A 197 -5.21 -2.90 21.34
CA ALA A 197 -5.75 -2.75 19.99
C ALA A 197 -4.89 -3.51 18.97
N MET A 198 -3.56 -3.31 19.00
CA MET A 198 -2.64 -4.10 18.17
C MET A 198 -2.73 -5.59 18.50
N GLY A 199 -2.85 -5.96 19.77
CA GLY A 199 -3.02 -7.35 20.20
C GLY A 199 -4.26 -8.02 19.62
N SER A 200 -5.40 -7.33 19.66
CA SER A 200 -6.67 -7.82 19.13
C SER A 200 -6.68 -7.84 17.59
N ALA A 201 -6.02 -6.87 16.96
CA ALA A 201 -5.85 -6.85 15.50
C ALA A 201 -4.91 -7.96 15.01
N GLY A 202 -3.77 -8.16 15.66
CA GLY A 202 -2.75 -9.12 15.23
C GLY A 202 -3.18 -10.57 15.39
N THR A 203 -4.03 -10.92 16.35
CA THR A 203 -4.51 -12.31 16.51
C THR A 203 -5.48 -12.76 15.40
N GLN A 204 -6.06 -11.83 14.65
CA GLN A 204 -6.97 -12.10 13.53
C GLN A 204 -6.38 -11.71 12.16
N ALA A 205 -5.15 -11.18 12.16
CA ALA A 205 -4.44 -10.74 10.95
C ALA A 205 -4.17 -11.93 10.02
N ALA A 206 -4.60 -11.81 8.76
CA ALA A 206 -4.48 -12.88 7.75
C ALA A 206 -4.30 -12.31 6.34
N GLY A 207 -3.95 -13.17 5.40
CA GLY A 207 -3.90 -12.85 3.96
C GLY A 207 -2.87 -13.69 3.25
N LEU A 208 -3.30 -14.78 2.62
CA LEU A 208 -2.42 -15.74 1.93
C LEU A 208 -2.34 -15.41 0.44
N TRP A 209 -1.16 -15.62 -0.16
CA TRP A 209 -0.94 -15.32 -1.60
C TRP A 209 -1.56 -16.30 -2.59
N GLU A 210 -2.15 -17.41 -2.12
CA GLU A 210 -2.59 -18.51 -3.00
C GLU A 210 -3.57 -18.06 -4.10
N PHE A 211 -4.30 -16.96 -3.90
CA PHE A 211 -5.18 -16.37 -4.91
C PHE A 211 -4.50 -16.05 -6.25
N LEU A 212 -3.18 -15.82 -6.26
CA LEU A 212 -2.42 -15.52 -7.49
C LEU A 212 -2.46 -16.67 -8.49
N ARG A 213 -2.55 -17.92 -8.03
CA ARG A 213 -2.59 -19.10 -8.91
C ARG A 213 -3.88 -19.18 -9.72
N ASP A 214 -5.00 -18.79 -9.11
CA ASP A 214 -6.33 -18.90 -9.70
C ASP A 214 -6.88 -17.56 -10.22
N ALA A 215 -6.12 -16.47 -10.05
CA ALA A 215 -6.58 -15.10 -10.28
C ALA A 215 -7.91 -14.79 -9.54
N ALA A 216 -8.02 -15.27 -8.30
CA ALA A 216 -9.27 -15.20 -7.53
C ALA A 216 -9.54 -13.80 -6.98
N ASP A 217 -10.83 -13.46 -6.82
CA ASP A 217 -11.32 -12.20 -6.24
C ASP A 217 -10.92 -12.00 -4.75
N SER A 218 -10.36 -13.03 -4.10
CA SER A 218 -10.10 -13.05 -2.66
C SER A 218 -9.03 -12.04 -2.22
N LYS A 219 -8.21 -11.49 -3.13
CA LYS A 219 -7.26 -10.41 -2.81
C LYS A 219 -7.95 -9.21 -2.14
N GLN A 220 -9.16 -8.87 -2.57
CA GLN A 220 -9.91 -7.71 -2.05
C GLN A 220 -10.37 -7.90 -0.60
N LEU A 221 -10.42 -9.15 -0.13
CA LEU A 221 -10.63 -9.42 1.30
C LEU A 221 -9.44 -8.94 2.12
N HIS A 222 -8.21 -8.95 1.60
CA HIS A 222 -7.04 -8.51 2.36
C HIS A 222 -7.19 -7.07 2.85
N THR A 223 -7.49 -6.13 1.96
CA THR A 223 -7.62 -4.71 2.34
C THR A 223 -8.96 -4.41 3.01
N GLY A 224 -10.05 -4.98 2.51
CA GLY A 224 -11.37 -4.81 3.12
C GLY A 224 -11.42 -5.32 4.56
N LYS A 225 -10.94 -6.55 4.81
CA LYS A 225 -10.90 -7.11 6.16
C LYS A 225 -9.85 -6.48 7.04
N ALA A 226 -8.65 -6.17 6.54
CA ALA A 226 -7.67 -5.43 7.34
C ALA A 226 -8.25 -4.10 7.89
N ALA A 227 -8.92 -3.31 7.04
CA ALA A 227 -9.54 -2.06 7.46
C ALA A 227 -10.68 -2.30 8.49
N ALA A 228 -11.59 -3.23 8.20
CA ALA A 228 -12.74 -3.50 9.06
C ALA A 228 -12.36 -4.15 10.41
N ASP A 229 -11.43 -5.10 10.38
CA ASP A 229 -11.00 -5.86 11.55
C ASP A 229 -10.07 -5.03 12.45
N GLY A 230 -9.28 -4.11 11.87
CA GLY A 230 -8.56 -3.10 12.65
C GLY A 230 -9.49 -2.12 13.36
N LEU A 231 -10.55 -1.66 12.67
CA LEU A 231 -11.60 -0.85 13.27
C LEU A 231 -12.30 -1.61 14.41
N LEU A 232 -12.67 -2.87 14.19
CA LEU A 232 -13.24 -3.74 15.23
C LEU A 232 -12.32 -3.81 16.47
N ALA A 233 -11.03 -4.07 16.28
CA ALA A 233 -10.06 -4.17 17.38
C ALA A 233 -9.97 -2.88 18.20
N ALA A 234 -10.00 -1.71 17.55
CA ALA A 234 -10.00 -0.42 18.23
C ALA A 234 -11.30 -0.22 19.03
N TYR A 235 -12.49 -0.43 18.43
CA TYR A 235 -13.76 -0.28 19.14
C TYR A 235 -13.89 -1.23 20.34
N LEU A 236 -13.45 -2.49 20.21
CA LEU A 236 -13.40 -3.43 21.33
C LEU A 236 -12.49 -2.93 22.46
N THR A 237 -11.31 -2.41 22.10
CA THR A 237 -10.34 -1.89 23.07
C THR A 237 -10.87 -0.65 23.81
N ARG A 238 -11.56 0.24 23.11
CA ARG A 238 -12.22 1.42 23.70
C ARG A 238 -13.15 1.00 24.85
N ASP A 239 -13.85 -0.12 24.67
CA ASP A 239 -14.84 -0.64 25.62
C ASP A 239 -14.22 -1.63 26.63
N GLY A 240 -12.88 -1.70 26.71
CA GLY A 240 -12.15 -2.44 27.74
C GLY A 240 -11.73 -3.87 27.36
N PHE A 241 -11.95 -4.30 26.11
CA PHE A 241 -11.44 -5.60 25.63
C PHE A 241 -9.91 -5.60 25.61
N THR A 242 -9.31 -6.65 26.17
CA THR A 242 -7.84 -6.78 26.27
C THR A 242 -7.27 -7.67 25.17
N GLY A 243 -6.31 -7.15 24.40
CA GLY A 243 -5.48 -7.95 23.50
C GLY A 243 -4.11 -8.32 24.08
N ALA A 244 -3.43 -9.28 23.45
CA ALA A 244 -2.07 -9.68 23.82
C ALA A 244 -1.06 -8.55 23.61
N GLN A 245 -0.39 -8.12 24.68
CA GLN A 245 0.49 -6.94 24.63
C GLN A 245 1.81 -7.16 23.88
N ARG A 246 2.20 -8.41 23.63
CA ARG A 246 3.41 -8.79 22.87
C ARG A 246 3.04 -9.56 21.60
N ILE A 247 2.00 -9.11 20.90
CA ILE A 247 1.49 -9.80 19.70
C ILE A 247 2.50 -9.81 18.55
N LEU A 248 3.43 -8.86 18.49
CA LEU A 248 4.43 -8.78 17.43
C LEU A 248 5.61 -9.71 17.71
N GLU A 249 6.33 -9.43 18.81
CA GLU A 249 7.63 -10.04 19.17
C GLU A 249 7.53 -11.19 20.18
N GLY A 250 6.32 -11.52 20.68
CA GLY A 250 6.13 -12.58 21.65
C GLY A 250 6.39 -13.97 21.07
N ALA A 251 6.71 -14.94 21.94
CA ALA A 251 7.02 -16.32 21.56
C ALA A 251 5.89 -17.09 20.83
N ARG A 252 4.67 -16.56 20.87
CA ARG A 252 3.49 -17.04 20.12
C ARG A 252 2.82 -15.90 19.35
N GLY A 253 3.59 -14.85 19.06
CA GLY A 253 3.16 -13.69 18.30
C GLY A 253 3.30 -13.88 16.80
N MET A 254 3.03 -12.81 16.05
CA MET A 254 3.07 -12.78 14.59
C MET A 254 4.45 -13.15 14.05
N ALA A 255 5.55 -12.60 14.60
CA ALA A 255 6.88 -12.96 14.11
C ALA A 255 7.15 -14.45 14.24
N ALA A 256 6.82 -15.06 15.38
CA ALA A 256 7.03 -16.49 15.61
C ALA A 256 6.23 -17.39 14.65
N GLY A 257 5.04 -16.95 14.22
CA GLY A 257 4.15 -17.75 13.37
C GLY A 257 4.22 -17.42 11.88
N MET A 258 4.70 -16.24 11.52
CA MET A 258 4.57 -15.69 10.16
C MET A 258 5.87 -15.13 9.59
N SER A 259 6.99 -15.23 10.29
CA SER A 259 8.31 -14.78 9.82
C SER A 259 9.44 -15.65 10.38
N SER A 260 10.54 -15.73 9.63
CA SER A 260 11.80 -16.32 10.06
C SER A 260 12.97 -15.32 10.04
N ASP A 261 12.73 -14.06 9.64
CA ASP A 261 13.73 -13.00 9.51
C ASP A 261 13.26 -11.69 10.16
N ALA A 262 12.39 -11.78 11.18
CA ALA A 262 11.86 -10.62 11.86
C ALA A 262 12.95 -9.87 12.65
N ASP A 263 12.89 -8.54 12.64
CA ASP A 263 13.89 -7.64 13.25
C ASP A 263 13.22 -6.64 14.20
N PRO A 264 13.19 -6.90 15.53
CA PRO A 264 12.56 -6.03 16.53
C PRO A 264 13.07 -4.59 16.53
N ALA A 265 14.30 -4.32 16.07
CA ALA A 265 14.85 -2.97 16.03
C ALA A 265 14.04 -2.04 15.10
N ARG A 266 13.44 -2.61 14.03
CA ARG A 266 12.62 -1.86 13.05
C ARG A 266 11.38 -1.21 13.64
N LEU A 267 10.84 -1.75 14.73
CA LEU A 267 9.66 -1.19 15.39
C LEU A 267 9.90 0.22 15.95
N THR A 268 11.15 0.53 16.31
CA THR A 268 11.50 1.78 17.03
C THR A 268 12.54 2.65 16.31
N ASP A 269 12.94 2.26 15.11
CA ASP A 269 14.02 2.89 14.34
C ASP A 269 13.76 4.37 14.02
N GLY A 270 14.41 5.29 14.74
CA GLY A 270 14.29 6.74 14.49
C GLY A 270 12.91 7.33 14.75
N LEU A 271 12.17 6.84 15.77
CA LEU A 271 10.88 7.44 16.15
C LEU A 271 11.02 8.95 16.42
N GLY A 272 10.12 9.75 15.84
CA GLY A 272 10.11 11.22 15.97
C GLY A 272 11.10 11.97 15.06
N THR A 273 12.06 11.29 14.45
CA THR A 273 13.04 11.91 13.54
C THR A 273 12.96 11.38 12.11
N ARG A 274 12.68 10.09 11.94
CA ARG A 274 12.40 9.42 10.66
C ARG A 274 10.90 9.16 10.56
N TRP A 275 10.29 9.68 9.51
CA TRP A 275 8.85 9.56 9.26
C TRP A 275 8.60 8.59 8.11
N ALA A 276 8.25 7.35 8.44
CA ALA A 276 7.95 6.29 7.48
C ALA A 276 6.83 6.70 6.50
N THR A 277 5.88 7.53 6.94
CA THR A 277 4.83 8.09 6.09
C THR A 277 5.40 8.81 4.87
N ALA A 278 6.50 9.55 5.04
CA ALA A 278 7.16 10.31 3.97
C ALA A 278 7.90 9.44 2.95
N GLU A 279 8.19 8.19 3.32
CA GLU A 279 8.94 7.23 2.51
C GLU A 279 8.05 6.36 1.62
N THR A 280 6.73 6.60 1.65
CA THR A 280 5.76 5.87 0.83
C THR A 280 5.82 6.33 -0.62
N SER A 281 5.80 5.40 -1.56
CA SER A 281 5.82 5.65 -3.00
C SER A 281 4.41 5.67 -3.61
N PHE A 282 4.25 6.42 -4.70
CA PHE A 282 3.07 6.34 -5.56
C PHE A 282 3.31 5.37 -6.71
N LYS A 283 2.28 4.59 -7.06
CA LYS A 283 2.25 3.89 -8.35
C LYS A 283 1.94 4.90 -9.45
N PHE A 284 2.81 4.99 -10.45
CA PHE A 284 2.55 5.82 -11.61
C PHE A 284 1.82 5.04 -12.71
N HIS A 285 2.25 3.80 -12.96
CA HIS A 285 1.63 2.87 -13.90
C HIS A 285 0.59 1.99 -13.20
N ALA A 286 -0.52 1.66 -13.89
CA ALA A 286 -1.65 0.90 -13.34
C ALA A 286 -1.39 -0.62 -13.30
N SER A 287 -0.19 -1.01 -12.89
CA SER A 287 0.32 -2.38 -12.95
C SER A 287 1.13 -2.73 -11.70
N CYS A 288 1.49 -4.01 -11.57
CA CYS A 288 2.32 -4.51 -10.48
C CYS A 288 3.61 -3.68 -10.33
N ARG A 289 3.99 -3.30 -9.11
CA ARG A 289 5.15 -2.43 -8.84
C ARG A 289 6.45 -2.96 -9.47
N HIS A 290 6.60 -4.28 -9.62
CA HIS A 290 7.78 -4.92 -10.22
C HIS A 290 8.03 -4.53 -11.68
N THR A 291 7.06 -3.98 -12.40
CA THR A 291 7.21 -3.56 -13.81
C THR A 291 7.67 -2.10 -13.95
N HIS A 292 7.47 -1.27 -12.92
CA HIS A 292 7.65 0.19 -13.01
C HIS A 292 9.08 0.59 -13.34
N PRO A 293 10.14 0.04 -12.70
CA PRO A 293 11.51 0.47 -12.98
C PRO A 293 11.92 0.22 -14.44
N ALA A 294 11.53 -0.92 -15.00
CA ALA A 294 11.80 -1.25 -16.40
C ALA A 294 10.97 -0.41 -17.37
N ALA A 295 9.71 -0.11 -17.02
CA ALA A 295 8.85 0.78 -17.81
C ALA A 295 9.44 2.19 -17.91
N ASP A 296 9.89 2.75 -16.79
CA ASP A 296 10.50 4.09 -16.75
C ASP A 296 11.82 4.13 -17.51
N ALA A 297 12.68 3.12 -17.33
CA ALA A 297 13.96 3.04 -18.04
C ALA A 297 13.77 2.88 -19.56
N LEU A 298 12.78 2.09 -20.00
CA LEU A 298 12.44 1.98 -21.43
C LEU A 298 11.91 3.30 -21.98
N GLN A 299 10.99 3.97 -21.25
CA GLN A 299 10.44 5.25 -21.66
C GLN A 299 11.54 6.31 -21.80
N LEU A 300 12.43 6.43 -20.81
CA LEU A 300 13.58 7.32 -20.84
C LEU A 300 14.47 7.05 -22.05
N LEU A 301 14.81 5.78 -22.31
CA LEU A 301 15.64 5.38 -23.44
C LEU A 301 14.99 5.77 -24.77
N MET A 302 13.70 5.43 -24.95
CA MET A 302 12.98 5.74 -26.19
C MET A 302 12.91 7.24 -26.46
N GLN A 303 12.68 8.05 -25.42
CA GLN A 303 12.67 9.51 -25.55
C GLN A 303 14.06 10.07 -25.87
N ARG A 304 15.10 9.62 -25.15
CA ARG A 304 16.49 10.08 -25.33
C ARG A 304 17.01 9.80 -26.74
N GLU A 305 16.69 8.63 -27.27
CA GLU A 305 17.19 8.16 -28.57
C GLU A 305 16.21 8.41 -29.74
N GLY A 306 15.03 8.95 -29.47
CA GLY A 306 13.97 9.12 -30.47
C GLY A 306 13.49 7.80 -31.10
N LEU A 307 13.52 6.70 -30.35
CA LEU A 307 13.13 5.37 -30.84
C LEU A 307 11.62 5.19 -30.82
N ARG A 308 11.09 4.59 -31.89
CA ARG A 308 9.73 4.08 -31.96
C ARG A 308 9.69 2.57 -31.69
N HIS A 309 8.53 2.09 -31.23
CA HIS A 309 8.29 0.67 -30.92
C HIS A 309 8.57 -0.30 -32.09
N ASP A 310 8.35 0.13 -33.34
CA ASP A 310 8.58 -0.66 -34.56
C ASP A 310 10.08 -0.80 -34.91
N GLN A 311 10.93 0.06 -34.34
CA GLN A 311 12.39 0.01 -34.52
C GLN A 311 13.08 -0.88 -33.49
N ILE A 312 12.36 -1.36 -32.48
CA ILE A 312 12.90 -2.22 -31.41
C ILE A 312 12.76 -3.68 -31.82
N ALA A 313 13.87 -4.41 -31.75
CA ALA A 313 13.94 -5.85 -32.01
C ALA A 313 13.85 -6.67 -30.72
N LEU A 314 14.52 -6.24 -29.64
CA LEU A 314 14.56 -6.91 -28.35
C LEU A 314 14.71 -5.89 -27.22
N VAL A 315 14.01 -6.12 -26.11
CA VAL A 315 14.21 -5.45 -24.82
C VAL A 315 14.57 -6.50 -23.78
N THR A 316 15.73 -6.34 -23.16
CA THR A 316 16.14 -7.13 -22.01
C THR A 316 16.00 -6.28 -20.75
N THR A 317 15.12 -6.69 -19.83
CA THR A 317 15.00 -6.06 -18.52
C THR A 317 15.85 -6.82 -17.52
N ARG A 318 16.71 -6.10 -16.80
CA ARG A 318 17.50 -6.66 -15.69
C ARG A 318 16.70 -6.50 -14.41
N VAL A 319 16.42 -7.60 -13.73
CA VAL A 319 15.45 -7.65 -12.61
C VAL A 319 15.98 -8.46 -11.43
N HIS A 320 15.37 -8.28 -10.26
CA HIS A 320 15.54 -9.11 -9.08
C HIS A 320 14.67 -10.38 -9.13
N GLN A 321 14.96 -11.39 -8.30
CA GLN A 321 14.28 -12.69 -8.33
C GLN A 321 12.78 -12.57 -8.06
N GLY A 322 12.38 -11.71 -7.13
CA GLY A 322 10.96 -11.49 -6.81
C GLY A 322 10.13 -11.02 -8.01
N ALA A 323 10.70 -10.23 -8.93
CA ALA A 323 10.00 -9.86 -10.16
C ALA A 323 9.80 -11.06 -11.10
N ILE A 324 10.77 -11.97 -11.18
CA ILE A 324 10.64 -13.21 -11.97
C ILE A 324 9.56 -14.11 -11.36
N ASP A 325 9.57 -14.28 -10.03
CA ASP A 325 8.61 -15.14 -9.34
C ASP A 325 7.16 -14.65 -9.51
N VAL A 326 6.95 -13.32 -9.48
CA VAL A 326 5.62 -12.71 -9.57
C VAL A 326 5.15 -12.52 -11.01
N LEU A 327 6.02 -12.07 -11.92
CA LEU A 327 5.64 -11.69 -13.29
C LEU A 327 5.90 -12.80 -14.31
N GLY A 328 6.87 -13.68 -14.04
CA GLY A 328 7.28 -14.78 -14.91
C GLY A 328 6.17 -15.79 -15.26
N PRO A 329 5.22 -16.09 -14.35
CA PRO A 329 4.08 -16.95 -14.68
C PRO A 329 3.15 -16.38 -15.77
N VAL A 330 3.19 -15.08 -16.08
CA VAL A 330 2.23 -14.41 -16.97
C VAL A 330 2.91 -13.87 -18.25
N VAL A 331 3.31 -14.79 -19.13
CA VAL A 331 3.93 -14.46 -20.43
C VAL A 331 2.92 -14.12 -21.53
N ASP A 332 1.72 -14.71 -21.48
CA ASP A 332 0.64 -14.47 -22.45
C ASP A 332 -0.68 -14.19 -21.71
N PRO A 333 -0.90 -12.94 -21.27
CA PRO A 333 -2.06 -12.60 -20.46
C PRO A 333 -3.36 -12.73 -21.27
N GLN A 334 -4.35 -13.39 -20.68
CA GLN A 334 -5.70 -13.57 -21.26
C GLN A 334 -6.73 -12.62 -20.64
N THR A 335 -6.39 -11.96 -19.54
CA THR A 335 -7.26 -11.01 -18.82
C THR A 335 -6.54 -9.70 -18.55
N VAL A 336 -7.29 -8.62 -18.35
CA VAL A 336 -6.72 -7.31 -17.98
C VAL A 336 -5.95 -7.41 -16.65
N HIS A 337 -6.44 -8.23 -15.72
CA HIS A 337 -5.72 -8.49 -14.46
C HIS A 337 -4.37 -9.13 -14.74
N GLN A 338 -4.31 -10.21 -15.52
CA GLN A 338 -3.04 -10.85 -15.91
C GLN A 338 -2.13 -9.86 -16.67
N ALA A 339 -2.66 -9.02 -17.55
CA ALA A 339 -1.89 -8.02 -18.28
C ALA A 339 -1.14 -7.05 -17.34
N LYS A 340 -1.74 -6.67 -16.21
CA LYS A 340 -1.10 -5.83 -15.17
C LYS A 340 0.07 -6.50 -14.44
N PHE A 341 0.21 -7.82 -14.56
CA PHE A 341 1.30 -8.61 -14.00
C PHE A 341 2.24 -9.16 -15.11
N SER A 342 2.15 -8.66 -16.34
CA SER A 342 3.02 -9.05 -17.45
C SER A 342 3.99 -7.93 -17.82
N MET A 343 5.30 -8.16 -17.62
CA MET A 343 6.35 -7.20 -17.97
C MET A 343 6.26 -6.78 -19.44
N GLY A 344 6.08 -7.75 -20.35
CA GLY A 344 6.02 -7.47 -21.78
C GLY A 344 4.80 -6.64 -22.19
N THR A 345 3.64 -6.85 -21.57
CA THR A 345 2.45 -6.02 -21.84
C THR A 345 2.61 -4.60 -21.34
N VAL A 346 3.14 -4.40 -20.12
CA VAL A 346 3.40 -3.06 -19.57
C VAL A 346 4.36 -2.28 -20.47
N LEU A 347 5.50 -2.89 -20.82
CA LEU A 347 6.48 -2.26 -21.70
C LEU A 347 5.92 -2.02 -23.11
N GLY A 348 5.04 -2.91 -23.60
CA GLY A 348 4.33 -2.72 -24.86
C GLY A 348 3.38 -1.53 -24.85
N LEU A 349 2.59 -1.34 -23.79
CA LEU A 349 1.74 -0.17 -23.62
C LEU A 349 2.56 1.12 -23.60
N ILE A 350 3.67 1.13 -22.85
CA ILE A 350 4.59 2.28 -22.80
C ILE A 350 5.21 2.56 -24.17
N ALA A 351 5.68 1.54 -24.88
CA ALA A 351 6.33 1.73 -26.17
C ALA A 351 5.36 2.23 -27.26
N VAL A 352 4.12 1.74 -27.26
CA VAL A 352 3.12 2.03 -28.31
C VAL A 352 2.30 3.28 -27.98
N HIS A 353 1.85 3.40 -26.74
CA HIS A 353 0.89 4.42 -26.29
C HIS A 353 1.49 5.45 -25.34
N GLN A 354 2.77 5.31 -24.96
CA GLN A 354 3.51 6.19 -24.04
C GLN A 354 2.93 6.24 -22.62
N GLN A 355 1.94 5.39 -22.32
CA GLN A 355 1.23 5.36 -21.05
C GLN A 355 0.75 3.94 -20.75
N ALA A 356 0.72 3.59 -19.46
CA ALA A 356 0.17 2.33 -18.96
C ALA A 356 -0.82 2.61 -17.80
N GLY A 357 -1.87 3.38 -18.08
CA GLY A 357 -2.97 3.68 -17.14
C GLY A 357 -4.14 2.71 -17.27
N LEU A 358 -5.20 2.92 -16.49
CA LEU A 358 -6.36 2.00 -16.46
C LEU A 358 -7.07 1.87 -17.80
N SER A 359 -7.31 2.99 -18.49
CA SER A 359 -7.90 2.99 -19.83
C SER A 359 -7.02 2.23 -20.82
N GLU A 360 -5.69 2.40 -20.73
CA GLU A 360 -4.74 1.71 -21.60
C GLU A 360 -4.80 0.18 -21.42
N PHE A 361 -4.97 -0.24 -20.18
CA PHE A 361 -5.14 -1.64 -19.83
C PHE A 361 -6.46 -2.24 -20.32
N GLU A 362 -7.58 -1.52 -20.18
CA GLU A 362 -8.88 -2.03 -20.61
C GLU A 362 -9.05 -2.05 -22.13
N GLN A 363 -8.58 -1.00 -22.81
CA GLN A 363 -8.91 -0.79 -24.21
C GLN A 363 -7.86 -1.33 -25.18
N GLN A 364 -6.57 -1.44 -24.77
CA GLN A 364 -5.47 -1.77 -25.69
C GLN A 364 -4.61 -2.97 -25.26
N ALA A 365 -4.50 -3.31 -23.97
CA ALA A 365 -3.53 -4.31 -23.52
C ALA A 365 -3.67 -5.71 -24.15
N LEU A 366 -4.90 -6.14 -24.41
CA LEU A 366 -5.21 -7.45 -25.02
C LEU A 366 -5.62 -7.36 -26.49
N SER A 367 -6.07 -6.19 -26.93
CA SER A 367 -6.71 -5.97 -28.24
C SER A 367 -5.78 -5.34 -29.28
N ASP A 368 -4.76 -4.59 -28.87
CA ASP A 368 -3.84 -3.93 -29.82
C ASP A 368 -2.75 -4.90 -30.29
N PRO A 369 -2.73 -5.29 -31.58
CA PRO A 369 -1.74 -6.23 -32.10
C PRO A 369 -0.31 -5.72 -31.99
N ARG A 370 -0.08 -4.39 -31.93
CA ARG A 370 1.25 -3.80 -31.75
C ARG A 370 1.78 -4.05 -30.34
N VAL A 371 0.90 -3.99 -29.33
CA VAL A 371 1.23 -4.32 -27.93
C VAL A 371 1.54 -5.80 -27.80
N ALA A 372 0.71 -6.67 -28.41
CA ALA A 372 0.96 -8.11 -28.44
C ALA A 372 2.28 -8.46 -29.14
N GLN A 373 2.60 -7.81 -30.26
CA GLN A 373 3.88 -7.98 -30.95
C GLN A 373 5.06 -7.47 -30.10
N PHE A 374 4.91 -6.33 -29.40
CA PHE A 374 5.97 -5.81 -28.55
C PHE A 374 6.24 -6.71 -27.35
N ARG A 375 5.20 -7.31 -26.75
CA ARG A 375 5.32 -8.26 -25.64
C ARG A 375 6.28 -9.42 -25.97
N GLN A 376 6.23 -9.93 -27.19
CA GLN A 376 7.11 -11.01 -27.68
C GLN A 376 8.60 -10.61 -27.74
N LYS A 377 8.90 -9.31 -27.69
CA LYS A 377 10.26 -8.75 -27.75
C LYS A 377 10.84 -8.50 -26.37
N VAL A 378 10.13 -8.81 -25.28
CA VAL A 378 10.57 -8.48 -23.92
C VAL A 378 11.00 -9.75 -23.18
N GLN A 379 12.19 -9.73 -22.59
CA GLN A 379 12.68 -10.79 -21.70
C GLN A 379 13.18 -10.22 -20.38
N MET A 380 12.93 -10.94 -19.29
CA MET A 380 13.50 -10.65 -17.97
C MET A 380 14.76 -11.48 -17.75
N ARG A 381 15.81 -10.86 -17.21
CA ARG A 381 17.06 -11.53 -16.81
C ARG A 381 17.40 -11.15 -15.38
N LEU A 382 17.67 -12.15 -14.54
CA LEU A 382 18.16 -11.91 -13.19
C LEU A 382 19.49 -11.15 -13.27
N ASP A 383 19.62 -10.12 -12.44
CA ASP A 383 20.82 -9.31 -12.33
C ASP A 383 21.23 -9.16 -10.87
N SER A 384 22.51 -9.39 -10.59
CA SER A 384 23.00 -9.42 -9.21
C SER A 384 22.99 -8.04 -8.54
N GLU A 385 23.22 -6.96 -9.28
CA GLU A 385 23.16 -5.60 -8.71
C GLU A 385 21.72 -5.25 -8.35
N VAL A 386 20.78 -5.51 -9.27
CA VAL A 386 19.36 -5.24 -9.06
C VAL A 386 18.79 -6.10 -7.92
N ASP A 387 19.16 -7.38 -7.86
CA ASP A 387 18.70 -8.31 -6.82
C ASP A 387 19.22 -7.96 -5.43
N GLN A 388 20.50 -7.58 -5.32
CA GLN A 388 21.09 -7.15 -4.04
C GLN A 388 20.52 -5.82 -3.54
N ALA A 389 20.15 -4.91 -4.45
CA ALA A 389 19.57 -3.63 -4.09
C ALA A 389 18.11 -3.75 -3.61
N TYR A 390 17.35 -4.72 -4.12
CA TYR A 390 15.95 -4.94 -3.76
C TYR A 390 15.79 -5.45 -2.32
N PRO A 391 14.77 -5.00 -1.54
CA PRO A 391 13.74 -4.03 -1.86
C PRO A 391 14.11 -2.60 -1.42
N ALA A 392 15.33 -2.38 -0.92
CA ALA A 392 15.76 -1.05 -0.46
C ALA A 392 15.77 -0.05 -1.62
N ARG A 393 16.14 -0.51 -2.83
CA ARG A 393 16.05 0.27 -4.07
C ARG A 393 15.49 -0.60 -5.19
N TRP A 394 14.64 -0.01 -6.02
CA TRP A 394 13.96 -0.69 -7.12
C TRP A 394 14.57 -0.24 -8.45
N LEU A 395 15.78 -0.73 -8.73
CA LEU A 395 16.58 -0.27 -9.87
C LEU A 395 15.94 -0.69 -11.20
N GLY A 396 15.79 0.28 -12.10
CA GLY A 396 15.40 0.09 -13.49
C GLY A 396 16.63 -0.02 -14.38
N ARG A 397 16.73 -1.11 -15.13
CA ARG A 397 17.87 -1.41 -16.00
C ARG A 397 17.36 -2.11 -17.25
N VAL A 398 17.54 -1.49 -18.41
CA VAL A 398 17.08 -2.05 -19.69
C VAL A 398 18.17 -1.95 -20.75
N GLU A 399 18.24 -2.99 -21.57
CA GLU A 399 19.04 -3.06 -22.79
C GLU A 399 18.09 -3.21 -23.97
N VAL A 400 18.24 -2.36 -24.98
CA VAL A 400 17.42 -2.35 -26.19
C VAL A 400 18.30 -2.62 -27.39
N GLN A 401 17.93 -3.63 -28.18
CA GLN A 401 18.47 -3.88 -29.50
C GLN A 401 17.47 -3.40 -30.56
N THR A 402 17.91 -2.58 -31.50
CA THR A 402 17.09 -2.11 -32.61
C THR A 402 17.14 -3.05 -33.81
N THR A 403 16.18 -2.91 -34.72
CA THR A 403 16.07 -3.71 -35.95
C THR A 403 17.22 -3.46 -36.95
N ASP A 404 17.91 -2.32 -36.84
CA ASP A 404 19.11 -2.00 -37.60
C ASP A 404 20.42 -2.45 -36.91
N GLY A 405 20.31 -3.15 -35.77
CA GLY A 405 21.43 -3.76 -35.06
C GLY A 405 22.12 -2.88 -34.02
N ARG A 406 21.72 -1.61 -33.84
CA ARG A 406 22.22 -0.75 -32.75
C ARG A 406 21.77 -1.26 -31.39
N ARG A 407 22.55 -0.90 -30.36
CA ARG A 407 22.29 -1.27 -28.96
C ARG A 407 22.32 -0.04 -28.09
N PHE A 408 21.36 0.05 -27.19
CA PHE A 408 21.20 1.15 -26.24
C PHE A 408 20.91 0.61 -24.85
N GLU A 409 21.34 1.36 -23.85
CA GLU A 409 21.10 1.03 -22.45
C GLU A 409 20.55 2.25 -21.72
N ALA A 410 19.72 1.98 -20.70
CA ALA A 410 19.24 3.00 -19.78
C ALA A 410 19.09 2.44 -18.37
N ALA A 411 19.32 3.34 -17.43
CA ALA A 411 19.25 3.09 -16.00
C ALA A 411 18.36 4.15 -15.35
N VAL A 412 17.51 3.71 -14.43
CA VAL A 412 16.70 4.56 -13.54
C VAL A 412 16.92 4.03 -12.12
N ASP A 413 17.58 4.80 -11.27
CA ASP A 413 17.85 4.39 -9.89
C ASP A 413 16.68 4.66 -8.96
N VAL A 414 15.87 5.67 -9.32
CA VAL A 414 14.69 6.11 -8.56
C VAL A 414 13.49 6.17 -9.51
N PRO A 415 12.70 5.08 -9.60
CA PRO A 415 11.46 5.03 -10.37
C PRO A 415 10.48 6.17 -10.06
N LYS A 416 9.68 6.56 -11.05
CA LYS A 416 8.67 7.60 -10.89
C LYS A 416 7.67 7.19 -9.81
N GLY A 417 7.44 8.11 -8.88
CA GLY A 417 6.57 7.95 -7.73
C GLY A 417 7.29 7.51 -6.46
N ASP A 418 8.56 7.05 -6.50
CA ASP A 418 9.35 6.89 -5.27
C ASP A 418 9.57 8.24 -4.55
N PRO A 419 9.85 8.27 -3.24
CA PRO A 419 9.94 9.52 -2.47
C PRO A 419 10.91 10.55 -3.09
N GLU A 420 12.05 10.07 -3.57
CA GLU A 420 13.10 10.88 -4.20
C GLU A 420 12.75 11.33 -5.64
N ASN A 421 11.77 10.70 -6.28
CA ASN A 421 11.23 11.04 -7.62
C ASN A 421 9.69 11.03 -7.59
N THR A 422 9.12 11.73 -6.62
CA THR A 422 7.67 11.65 -6.37
C THR A 422 6.85 12.28 -7.50
N LEU A 423 5.55 11.99 -7.50
CA LEU A 423 4.59 12.76 -8.30
C LEU A 423 4.47 14.17 -7.74
N SER A 424 4.51 15.16 -8.63
CA SER A 424 4.14 16.54 -8.33
C SER A 424 2.63 16.67 -8.15
N ARG A 425 2.15 17.74 -7.49
CA ARG A 425 0.71 17.99 -7.35
C ARG A 425 -0.05 17.99 -8.69
N PRO A 426 0.42 18.63 -9.77
CA PRO A 426 -0.24 18.53 -11.07
C PRO A 426 -0.32 17.09 -11.60
N GLU A 427 0.70 16.26 -11.39
CA GLU A 427 0.68 14.85 -11.80
C GLU A 427 -0.31 14.04 -10.94
N LEU A 428 -0.41 14.33 -9.64
CA LEU A 428 -1.40 13.72 -8.74
C LEU A 428 -2.83 14.12 -9.12
N GLU A 429 -3.08 15.38 -9.45
CA GLU A 429 -4.38 15.86 -9.92
C GLU A 429 -4.78 15.19 -11.24
N GLN A 430 -3.84 15.07 -12.18
CA GLN A 430 -4.05 14.35 -13.43
C GLN A 430 -4.29 12.86 -13.21
N LYS A 431 -3.54 12.22 -12.30
CA LYS A 431 -3.77 10.83 -11.90
C LYS A 431 -5.17 10.68 -11.30
N ALA A 432 -5.53 11.50 -10.32
CA ALA A 432 -6.83 11.47 -9.66
C ALA A 432 -7.99 11.67 -10.66
N THR A 433 -7.86 12.64 -11.55
CA THR A 433 -8.84 12.89 -12.61
C THR A 433 -9.03 11.68 -13.53
N ARG A 434 -7.93 11.06 -13.98
CA ARG A 434 -7.99 9.84 -14.82
C ARG A 434 -8.68 8.68 -14.10
N LEU A 435 -8.33 8.46 -12.83
CA LEU A 435 -8.89 7.39 -12.00
C LEU A 435 -10.39 7.56 -11.76
N ILE A 436 -10.84 8.78 -11.42
CA ILE A 436 -12.26 9.03 -11.13
C ILE A 436 -13.10 9.00 -12.41
N ARG A 437 -12.57 9.50 -13.54
CA ARG A 437 -13.24 9.43 -14.85
C ARG A 437 -13.40 8.00 -15.33
N PHE A 438 -12.39 7.15 -15.11
CA PHE A 438 -12.38 5.76 -15.54
C PHE A 438 -13.61 4.97 -15.07
N SER A 439 -14.04 5.16 -13.82
CA SER A 439 -15.21 4.47 -13.27
C SER A 439 -16.51 5.27 -13.37
N HIS A 440 -16.49 6.46 -13.99
CA HIS A 440 -17.59 7.41 -13.98
C HIS A 440 -18.11 7.67 -12.55
N ALA A 441 -17.19 7.81 -11.59
CA ALA A 441 -17.54 8.00 -10.18
C ALA A 441 -18.06 9.41 -9.86
N ALA A 442 -17.65 10.41 -10.65
CA ALA A 442 -18.06 11.80 -10.50
C ALA A 442 -17.98 12.55 -11.84
N SER A 443 -18.72 13.66 -11.95
CA SER A 443 -18.60 14.63 -13.04
C SER A 443 -17.31 15.45 -12.95
N ASP A 444 -16.89 16.10 -14.03
CA ASP A 444 -15.67 16.92 -14.05
C ASP A 444 -15.67 18.05 -13.01
N ALA A 445 -16.84 18.66 -12.77
CA ALA A 445 -17.00 19.69 -11.75
C ALA A 445 -16.85 19.11 -10.33
N GLU A 446 -17.42 17.93 -10.08
CA GLU A 446 -17.24 17.22 -8.79
C GLU A 446 -15.79 16.76 -8.61
N ILE A 447 -15.11 16.31 -9.65
CA ILE A 447 -13.68 15.92 -9.60
C ILE A 447 -12.83 17.12 -9.15
N ALA A 448 -13.02 18.28 -9.76
CA ALA A 448 -12.31 19.50 -9.37
C ALA A 448 -12.59 19.88 -7.91
N ALA A 449 -13.85 19.74 -7.45
CA ALA A 449 -14.22 20.00 -6.06
C ALA A 449 -13.60 18.99 -5.08
N ILE A 450 -13.56 17.70 -5.43
CA ILE A 450 -12.90 16.65 -4.64
C ILE A 450 -11.41 16.96 -4.47
N ILE A 451 -10.72 17.29 -5.56
CA ILE A 451 -9.30 17.65 -5.54
C ILE A 451 -9.07 18.87 -4.65
N ALA A 452 -9.86 19.93 -4.82
CA ALA A 452 -9.74 21.15 -4.02
C ALA A 452 -9.97 20.91 -2.52
N ARG A 453 -10.92 20.02 -2.18
CA ARG A 453 -11.18 19.61 -0.78
C ARG A 453 -10.02 18.78 -0.21
N ALA A 454 -9.45 17.85 -0.99
CA ALA A 454 -8.31 17.04 -0.56
C ALA A 454 -7.09 17.91 -0.21
N TRP A 455 -6.82 18.97 -0.97
CA TRP A 455 -5.74 19.93 -0.69
C TRP A 455 -5.97 20.86 0.50
N ARG A 456 -7.17 20.85 1.06
CA ARG A 456 -7.56 21.61 2.26
C ARG A 456 -8.12 20.68 3.32
N LEU A 457 -7.68 19.42 3.33
CA LEU A 457 -8.21 18.43 4.24
C LEU A 457 -7.95 18.84 5.69
N HIS A 458 -6.77 19.38 5.99
CA HIS A 458 -6.44 19.89 7.32
C HIS A 458 -7.38 21.01 7.83
N GLU A 459 -8.06 21.75 6.94
CA GLU A 459 -9.02 22.81 7.29
C GLU A 459 -10.46 22.29 7.42
N THR A 460 -10.71 21.04 7.04
CA THR A 460 -12.06 20.47 7.00
C THR A 460 -12.56 20.17 8.41
N ARG A 461 -13.68 20.81 8.79
CA ARG A 461 -14.31 20.60 10.12
C ARG A 461 -15.27 19.41 10.17
N ASP A 462 -15.91 19.11 9.04
CA ASP A 462 -16.93 18.07 8.93
C ASP A 462 -16.63 17.17 7.73
N LEU A 463 -16.23 15.93 8.03
CA LEU A 463 -15.86 14.94 7.02
C LEU A 463 -17.07 14.33 6.27
N GLN A 464 -18.30 14.65 6.67
CA GLN A 464 -19.49 14.32 5.87
C GLN A 464 -19.53 15.13 4.58
N GLN A 465 -18.89 16.30 4.54
CA GLN A 465 -18.90 17.22 3.40
C GLN A 465 -17.80 16.94 2.38
N LEU A 466 -17.01 15.88 2.57
CA LEU A 466 -15.95 15.51 1.62
C LEU A 466 -16.53 14.97 0.30
N PHE A 467 -17.74 14.40 0.35
CA PHE A 467 -18.45 13.82 -0.79
C PHE A 467 -19.63 14.68 -1.22
#